data_AF-A0A521GW90-F1
#
_entry.id   AF-A0A521GW90-F1
#
_cell.length_a   1.000
_cell.length_b   1.000
_cell.length_c   1.000
_cell.angle_alpha   90.00
_cell.angle_beta   90.00
_cell.angle_gamma   90.00
#
_symmetry.space_group_name_H-M   'P 1'
#
loop_
_entity.id
_entity.type
_entity.pdbx_description
1 polymer ?
#
loop_
_entity_poly.entity_id
_entity_poly.type
_entity_poly.pdbx_seq_one_letter_code
_entity_poly.pdbx_strand_id
1 'polypeptide(L)'
;NFRFKVGIAANPSDNEISLNLRGINTKALGLNAATISTQARADAAYAAAGIAIDLLLTFRAEVGAGQARMESTATNVDIVIENMEAARSAYMDLDVAQEMSMFTNKQILQQAGVAMIAQANQLPQNLLRLFQQ
;
A
#
# COMPACT_ATOMS: atom_id res chain seq x y z
N ASN A 1 -16.03 19.18 7.99
CA ASN A 1 -15.69 18.45 6.75
C ASN A 1 -14.39 17.71 7.03
N PHE A 2 -14.45 16.41 7.22
CA PHE A 2 -13.28 15.58 7.53
C PHE A 2 -12.78 14.98 6.23
N ARG A 3 -11.47 14.97 6.03
CA ARG A 3 -10.89 14.40 4.83
C ARG A 3 -9.69 13.54 5.19
N PHE A 4 -9.65 12.34 4.63
CA PHE A 4 -8.66 11.33 4.94
C PHE A 4 -7.93 10.95 3.66
N LYS A 5 -6.60 11.06 3.66
CA LYS A 5 -5.76 10.65 2.54
C LYS A 5 -5.50 9.14 2.63
N VAL A 6 -5.86 8.40 1.58
CA VAL A 6 -5.82 6.94 1.55
C VAL A 6 -5.19 6.42 0.24
N GLY A 7 -4.08 7.01 -0.20
CA GLY A 7 -3.37 6.52 -1.37
C GLY A 7 -2.01 7.18 -1.62
N ILE A 8 -1.19 6.52 -2.43
CA ILE A 8 0.19 6.93 -2.78
C ILE A 8 0.30 7.58 -4.18
N ALA A 9 -0.81 7.63 -4.94
CA ALA A 9 -0.82 8.14 -6.31
C ALA A 9 -0.77 9.69 -6.40
N ALA A 10 -0.24 10.19 -7.52
CA ALA A 10 0.10 11.61 -7.74
C ALA A 10 -1.10 12.59 -7.79
N ASN A 11 -2.33 12.10 -7.98
CA ASN A 11 -3.52 12.96 -8.06
C ASN A 11 -4.20 13.10 -6.68
N PRO A 12 -4.29 14.32 -6.11
CA PRO A 12 -4.80 14.53 -4.76
C PRO A 12 -6.31 14.30 -4.59
N SER A 13 -7.09 14.32 -5.67
CA SER A 13 -8.57 14.19 -5.62
C SER A 13 -9.08 12.75 -5.54
N ASP A 14 -8.32 11.78 -6.07
CA ASP A 14 -8.74 10.37 -6.12
C ASP A 14 -8.42 9.62 -4.81
N ASN A 15 -7.47 10.15 -4.02
CA ASN A 15 -6.97 9.52 -2.80
C ASN A 15 -7.58 10.10 -1.53
N GLU A 16 -8.71 10.82 -1.62
CA GLU A 16 -9.29 11.48 -0.46
C GLU A 16 -10.71 10.96 -0.17
N ILE A 17 -10.88 10.34 1.00
CA ILE A 17 -12.20 10.06 1.55
C ILE A 17 -12.67 11.30 2.29
N SER A 18 -13.63 12.00 1.69
CA SER A 18 -14.29 13.15 2.32
C SER A 18 -15.56 12.72 3.04
N LEU A 19 -15.69 13.07 4.32
CA LEU A 19 -16.87 12.85 5.14
C LEU A 19 -17.44 14.19 5.61
N ASN A 20 -18.67 14.49 5.20
CA ASN A 20 -19.36 15.72 5.58
C ASN A 20 -20.32 15.45 6.75
N LEU A 21 -19.82 15.63 7.97
CA LEU A 21 -20.67 15.64 9.15
C LEU A 21 -21.33 17.02 9.27
N ARG A 22 -22.57 17.14 8.78
CA ARG A 22 -23.43 18.30 9.11
C ARG A 22 -23.79 18.25 10.60
N GLY A 23 -23.99 19.43 11.20
CA GLY A 23 -24.36 19.52 12.61
C GLY A 23 -25.71 18.83 12.86
N ILE A 24 -25.73 17.85 13.75
CA ILE A 24 -26.94 17.19 14.22
C ILE A 24 -27.37 17.88 15.51
N ASN A 25 -28.33 18.79 15.41
CA ASN A 25 -28.95 19.43 16.56
C ASN A 25 -30.43 19.66 16.29
N THR A 26 -31.20 19.98 17.33
CA THR A 26 -32.67 20.16 17.23
C THR A 26 -33.06 21.22 16.21
N LYS A 27 -32.23 22.23 15.95
CA LYS A 27 -32.46 23.25 14.91
C LYS A 27 -32.20 22.70 13.51
N ALA A 28 -31.11 21.97 13.30
CA ALA A 28 -30.76 21.36 12.02
C ALA A 28 -31.70 20.21 11.64
N LEU A 29 -32.30 19.55 12.64
CA LEU A 29 -33.33 18.52 12.48
C LEU A 29 -34.76 19.09 12.38
N GLY A 30 -34.93 20.42 12.46
CA GLY A 30 -36.25 21.06 12.36
C GLY A 30 -37.15 20.90 13.60
N LEU A 31 -36.64 20.34 14.69
CA LEU A 31 -37.38 20.05 15.92
C LEU A 31 -37.41 21.20 16.94
N ASN A 32 -36.66 22.29 16.71
CA ASN A 32 -36.51 23.38 17.67
C ASN A 32 -37.82 24.09 18.05
N ALA A 33 -38.82 24.08 17.17
CA ALA A 33 -40.13 24.70 17.40
C ALA A 33 -41.25 23.67 17.64
N ALA A 34 -40.92 22.38 17.73
CA ALA A 34 -41.90 21.33 17.95
C ALA A 34 -42.47 21.43 19.38
N THR A 35 -43.79 21.48 19.51
CA THR A 35 -44.48 21.53 20.82
C THR A 35 -45.69 20.59 20.79
N ILE A 36 -46.11 20.12 21.96
CA ILE A 36 -47.18 19.11 22.10
C ILE A 36 -48.38 19.70 22.86
N SER A 37 -48.52 21.04 22.86
CA SER A 37 -49.53 21.73 23.66
C SER A 37 -50.96 21.61 23.13
N THR A 38 -51.13 21.20 21.87
CA THR A 38 -52.43 20.94 21.24
C THR A 38 -52.33 19.70 20.35
N GLN A 39 -53.46 19.06 20.04
CA GLN A 39 -53.49 17.88 19.17
C GLN A 39 -52.87 18.15 17.80
N ALA A 40 -53.26 19.25 17.13
CA ALA A 40 -52.68 19.62 15.84
C ALA A 40 -51.15 19.86 15.90
N ARG A 41 -50.64 20.38 17.03
CA ARG A 41 -49.20 20.55 17.21
C ARG A 41 -48.48 19.25 17.54
N ALA A 42 -49.13 18.33 18.25
CA ALA A 42 -48.61 16.98 18.47
C ALA A 42 -48.46 16.22 17.15
N ASP A 43 -49.46 16.28 16.26
CA ASP A 43 -49.40 15.63 14.95
C ASP A 43 -48.28 16.22 14.07
N ALA A 44 -48.11 17.55 14.09
CA ALA A 44 -47.02 18.22 13.40
C ALA A 44 -45.63 17.86 13.97
N ALA A 45 -45.51 17.76 15.30
CA ALA A 45 -44.28 17.34 15.96
C ALA A 45 -43.93 15.88 15.64
N TYR A 46 -44.91 14.99 15.56
CA TYR A 46 -44.73 13.60 15.15
C TYR A 46 -44.19 13.50 13.72
N ALA A 47 -44.80 14.23 12.78
CA ALA A 47 -44.32 14.27 11.39
C ALA A 47 -42.89 14.83 11.29
N ALA A 48 -42.59 15.90 12.02
CA ALA A 48 -41.24 16.48 12.07
C ALA A 48 -40.20 15.50 12.66
N ALA A 49 -40.58 14.74 13.70
CA ALA A 49 -39.72 13.71 14.28
C ALA A 49 -39.41 12.57 13.29
N GLY A 50 -40.40 12.15 12.49
CA GLY A 50 -40.18 11.16 11.42
C GLY A 50 -39.13 11.64 10.40
N ILE A 51 -39.28 12.88 9.91
CA ILE A 51 -38.31 13.49 8.98
C ILE A 51 -36.91 13.60 9.61
N ALA A 52 -36.84 13.98 10.89
CA ALA A 52 -35.57 14.07 11.61
C ALA A 52 -34.88 12.70 11.73
N ILE A 53 -35.64 11.62 11.94
CA ILE A 53 -35.12 10.25 11.99
C ILE A 53 -34.58 9.84 10.62
N ASP A 54 -35.31 10.08 9.54
CA ASP A 54 -34.85 9.75 8.18
C ASP A 54 -33.58 10.49 7.81
N LEU A 55 -33.46 11.77 8.21
CA LEU A 55 -32.26 12.56 8.01
C LEU A 55 -31.08 11.98 8.81
N LEU A 56 -31.31 11.57 10.06
CA LEU A 56 -30.29 10.91 10.89
C LEU A 56 -29.82 9.58 10.29
N LEU A 57 -30.76 8.77 9.78
CA LEU A 57 -30.45 7.51 9.11
C LEU A 57 -29.61 7.76 7.85
N THR A 58 -29.96 8.78 7.06
CA THR A 58 -29.17 9.19 5.90
C THR A 58 -27.74 9.56 6.29
N PHE A 59 -27.56 10.39 7.33
CA PHE A 59 -26.22 10.72 7.81
C PHE A 59 -25.45 9.50 8.34
N ARG A 60 -26.11 8.60 9.08
CA ARG A 60 -25.48 7.35 9.53
C ARG A 60 -25.05 6.48 8.34
N ALA A 61 -25.85 6.42 7.28
CA ALA A 61 -25.52 5.69 6.07
C ALA A 61 -24.31 6.30 5.35
N GLU A 62 -24.22 7.63 5.25
CA GLU A 62 -23.05 8.32 4.68
C GLU A 62 -21.77 8.04 5.49
N VAL A 63 -21.87 8.06 6.82
CA VAL A 63 -20.75 7.70 7.71
C VAL A 63 -20.35 6.25 7.52
N GLY A 64 -21.31 5.32 7.49
CA GLY A 64 -21.06 3.90 7.27
C GLY A 64 -20.42 3.61 5.91
N ALA A 65 -20.89 4.28 4.85
CA ALA A 65 -20.28 4.20 3.52
C ALA A 65 -18.83 4.73 3.52
N GLY A 66 -18.58 5.84 4.23
CA GLY A 66 -17.23 6.36 4.44
C GLY A 66 -16.33 5.36 5.16
N GLN A 67 -16.82 4.72 6.22
CA GLN A 67 -16.10 3.68 6.98
C GLN A 67 -15.77 2.46 6.11
N ALA A 68 -16.75 1.94 5.35
CA ALA A 68 -16.54 0.80 4.47
C ALA A 68 -15.47 1.09 3.39
N ARG A 69 -15.48 2.32 2.84
CA ARG A 69 -14.42 2.76 1.92
C ARG A 69 -13.06 2.84 2.60
N MET A 70 -12.98 3.35 3.83
CA MET A 70 -11.71 3.39 4.58
C MET A 70 -11.16 1.98 4.82
N GLU A 71 -12.00 1.04 5.22
CA GLU A 71 -11.61 -0.35 5.44
C GLU A 71 -11.13 -1.01 4.15
N SER A 72 -11.89 -0.91 3.06
CA SER A 72 -11.48 -1.45 1.76
C SER A 72 -10.18 -0.82 1.25
N THR A 73 -9.98 0.47 1.49
CA THR A 73 -8.74 1.13 1.08
C THR A 73 -7.55 0.70 1.94
N ALA A 74 -7.76 0.51 3.25
CA ALA A 74 -6.72 -0.03 4.13
C ALA A 74 -6.27 -1.42 3.67
N THR A 75 -7.21 -2.34 3.41
CA THR A 75 -6.88 -3.67 2.86
C THR A 75 -6.14 -3.59 1.53
N ASN A 76 -6.53 -2.67 0.64
CA ASN A 76 -5.83 -2.48 -0.63
C ASN A 76 -4.40 -1.96 -0.42
N VAL A 77 -4.18 -1.03 0.51
CA VAL A 77 -2.85 -0.53 0.85
C VAL A 77 -1.97 -1.65 1.40
N ASP A 78 -2.50 -2.51 2.28
CA ASP A 78 -1.76 -3.65 2.82
C ASP A 78 -1.32 -4.62 1.70
N ILE A 79 -2.20 -4.92 0.76
CA ILE A 79 -1.87 -5.74 -0.44
C ILE A 79 -0.79 -5.06 -1.29
N VAL A 80 -0.87 -3.75 -1.49
CA VAL A 80 0.15 -3.01 -2.24
C VAL A 80 1.50 -3.05 -1.52
N ILE A 81 1.52 -2.92 -0.19
CA ILE A 81 2.73 -3.04 0.62
C ILE A 81 3.34 -4.44 0.47
N GLU A 82 2.54 -5.49 0.61
CA GLU A 82 3.01 -6.89 0.44
C GLU A 82 3.62 -7.11 -0.95
N ASN A 83 2.94 -6.64 -2.00
CA ASN A 83 3.46 -6.73 -3.37
C ASN A 83 4.76 -5.94 -3.57
N MET A 84 4.88 -4.75 -2.97
CA MET A 84 6.09 -3.93 -3.03
C MET A 84 7.25 -4.58 -2.27
N GLU A 85 6.99 -5.19 -1.11
CA GLU A 85 8.00 -5.93 -0.36
C GLU A 85 8.46 -7.18 -1.11
N ALA A 86 7.55 -7.93 -1.72
CA ALA A 86 7.88 -9.08 -2.56
C ALA A 86 8.73 -8.67 -3.78
N ALA A 87 8.35 -7.59 -4.46
CA ALA A 87 9.13 -7.04 -5.57
C ALA A 87 10.52 -6.59 -5.10
N ARG A 88 10.60 -5.91 -3.94
CA ARG A 88 11.88 -5.50 -3.34
C ARG A 88 12.76 -6.70 -3.00
N SER A 89 12.20 -7.76 -2.42
CA SER A 89 12.93 -9.00 -2.12
C SER A 89 13.50 -9.61 -3.39
N ALA A 90 12.68 -9.74 -4.44
CA ALA A 90 13.13 -10.27 -5.73
C ALA A 90 14.25 -9.42 -6.37
N TYR A 91 14.17 -8.09 -6.25
CA TYR A 91 15.24 -7.19 -6.71
C TYR A 91 16.54 -7.37 -5.92
N MET A 92 16.46 -7.47 -4.58
CA MET A 92 17.64 -7.70 -3.75
C MET A 92 18.28 -9.07 -4.06
N ASP A 93 17.46 -10.12 -4.22
CA ASP A 93 17.96 -11.46 -4.55
C ASP A 93 18.62 -11.50 -5.93
N LEU A 94 18.09 -10.78 -6.92
CA LEU A 94 18.69 -10.65 -8.25
C LEU A 94 20.07 -9.98 -8.18
N ASP A 95 20.20 -8.89 -7.43
CA ASP A 95 21.46 -8.16 -7.28
C ASP A 95 22.51 -9.02 -6.54
N VAL A 96 22.09 -9.73 -5.49
CA VAL A 96 22.96 -10.69 -4.79
C VAL A 96 23.40 -11.82 -5.72
N ALA A 97 22.50 -12.37 -6.54
CA ALA A 97 22.85 -13.42 -7.50
C ALA A 97 23.84 -12.94 -8.57
N GLN A 98 23.72 -11.69 -9.02
CA GLN A 98 24.65 -11.05 -9.95
C GLN A 98 26.04 -10.86 -9.31
N GLU A 99 26.10 -10.32 -8.09
CA GLU A 99 27.37 -10.13 -7.38
C GLU A 99 28.04 -11.48 -7.07
N MET A 100 27.27 -12.50 -6.68
CA MET A 100 27.77 -13.86 -6.48
C MET A 100 28.32 -14.47 -7.77
N SER A 101 27.66 -14.29 -8.92
CA SER A 101 28.17 -14.74 -10.21
C SER A 101 29.47 -14.04 -10.60
N MET A 102 29.58 -12.73 -10.36
CA MET A 102 30.81 -11.99 -10.58
C MET A 102 31.93 -12.44 -9.64
N PHE A 103 31.62 -12.67 -8.37
CA PHE A 103 32.56 -13.18 -7.38
C PHE A 103 33.08 -14.58 -7.77
N THR A 104 32.19 -15.51 -8.13
CA THR A 104 32.56 -16.84 -8.61
C THR A 104 33.39 -16.77 -9.89
N ASN A 105 33.04 -15.92 -10.84
CA ASN A 105 33.83 -15.73 -12.06
C ASN A 105 35.25 -15.25 -11.75
N LYS A 106 35.39 -14.23 -10.88
CA LYS A 106 36.69 -13.74 -10.41
C LYS A 106 37.49 -14.84 -9.70
N GLN A 107 36.84 -15.67 -8.87
CA GLN A 107 37.48 -16.78 -8.18
C GLN A 107 37.94 -17.88 -9.15
N ILE A 108 37.13 -18.21 -10.17
CA ILE A 108 37.52 -19.13 -11.25
C ILE A 108 38.69 -18.56 -12.04
N LEU A 109 38.68 -17.26 -12.39
CA LEU A 109 39.81 -16.62 -13.08
C LEU A 109 41.09 -16.66 -12.25
N GLN A 110 41.01 -16.46 -10.93
CA GLN A 110 42.16 -16.60 -10.04
C GLN A 110 42.69 -18.04 -10.01
N GLN A 111 41.81 -19.04 -9.87
CA GLN A 111 42.21 -20.45 -9.89
C GLN A 111 42.76 -20.88 -11.26
N ALA A 112 42.13 -20.44 -12.36
CA ALA A 112 42.58 -20.67 -13.72
C ALA A 112 43.91 -19.97 -14.01
N GLY A 113 44.14 -18.77 -13.48
CA GLY A 113 45.43 -18.06 -13.56
C GLY A 113 46.54 -18.84 -12.86
N VAL A 114 46.28 -19.37 -11.66
CA VAL A 114 47.24 -20.23 -10.94
C VAL A 114 47.51 -21.53 -11.69
N ALA A 115 46.47 -22.19 -12.21
CA ALA A 115 46.60 -23.41 -12.99
C ALA A 115 47.32 -23.17 -14.34
N MET A 116 47.05 -22.05 -15.01
CA MET A 116 47.73 -21.63 -16.25
C MET A 116 49.20 -21.31 -15.99
N ILE A 117 49.55 -20.64 -14.90
CA ILE A 117 50.95 -20.42 -14.50
C ILE A 117 51.65 -21.74 -14.21
N ALA A 118 50.98 -22.67 -13.52
CA ALA A 118 51.53 -24.00 -13.27
C ALA A 118 51.75 -24.80 -14.57
N GLN A 119 50.79 -24.77 -15.51
CA GLN A 119 50.89 -25.41 -16.83
C GLN A 119 51.99 -24.77 -17.70
N ALA A 120 52.08 -23.43 -17.69
CA ALA A 120 53.10 -22.67 -18.41
C ALA A 120 54.51 -22.90 -17.86
N ASN A 121 54.66 -23.17 -16.56
CA ASN A 121 55.96 -23.51 -15.96
C ASN A 121 56.41 -24.96 -16.25
N GLN A 122 55.47 -25.88 -16.52
CA GLN A 122 55.80 -27.27 -16.88
C GLN A 122 56.12 -27.44 -18.38
N LEU A 123 55.57 -26.58 -19.24
CA LEU A 123 55.81 -26.57 -20.68
C LEU A 123 57.31 -26.44 -21.07
N PRO A 124 58.12 -25.51 -20.51
CA PRO A 124 59.54 -25.40 -20.84
C PRO A 124 60.37 -26.59 -20.35
N GLN A 125 59.97 -27.28 -19.27
CA GLN A 125 60.67 -28.48 -18.80
C GLN A 125 60.48 -29.68 -19.75
N ASN A 126 59.31 -29.80 -20.36
CA ASN A 126 59.06 -30.83 -21.39
C ASN A 126 59.80 -30.52 -22.70
N LEU A 127 59.94 -29.24 -23.07
CA LEU A 127 60.74 -28.84 -24.23
C LEU A 127 62.25 -29.07 -24.00
N LEU A 128 62.77 -28.82 -22.79
CA LEU A 128 64.16 -29.13 -22.46
C LEU A 128 64.49 -30.63 -22.53
N ARG A 129 63.52 -31.53 -22.24
CA ARG A 129 63.70 -32.97 -22.44
C ARG A 129 63.70 -33.38 -23.93
N LEU A 130 62.97 -32.65 -24.79
CA LEU A 130 62.94 -32.87 -26.24
C LEU A 130 64.20 -32.42 -26.97
N PHE A 131 64.91 -31.40 -26.45
CA PHE A 131 66.21 -30.97 -27.01
C PHE A 131 67.43 -31.75 -26.48
N GLN A 132 67.23 -32.63 -25.49
CA GLN A 132 68.28 -33.49 -24.91
C GLN A 132 68.21 -34.95 -25.39
N GLN A 133 67.30 -35.25 -26.32
CA GLN A 133 67.23 -36.49 -27.08
C GLN A 133 67.62 -36.23 -28.54
#